data_AF-A0A842U450-F1
#
_entry.id   AF-A0A842U450-F1
#
_cell.length_a   1.000
_cell.length_b   1.000
_cell.length_c   1.000
_cell.angle_alpha   90.00
_cell.angle_beta   90.00
_cell.angle_gamma   90.00
#
_symmetry.space_group_name_H-M   'P 1'
#
loop_
_entity.id
_entity.type
_entity.pdbx_description
1 polymer ?
#
loop_
_entity_poly.entity_id
_entity_poly.type
_entity_poly.pdbx_seq_one_letter_code
_entity_poly.pdbx_strand_id
1 'polypeptide(L)'
;MKKRGYFLLLVFLLIQLSISSSTAQVPQAPGMPGVSGEIDEETGLPEEFAKFQKISENLTDDEIRAEYLRQQWEKIIENNLVMSAVHNTFQEIDIVFVVLFGMHYEISLTLFFVILLWIIIALKMPDIIKSLTKLSTLPSFAIAMGIPIILAQIQVLRYFAELLVKFLFYQEAALARFFAAIVIFLVIIIIYALEEQIAEYLKQKEEQKEKEEEKFHRKILKKIVEAISGR
;
A
#
# COMPACT_ATOMS: atom_id res chain seq x y z
N MET A 1 -16.56 3.04 15.41
CA MET A 1 -16.75 2.74 13.97
C MET A 1 -16.72 3.98 13.07
N LYS A 2 -17.56 5.01 13.28
CA LYS A 2 -17.64 6.19 12.38
C LYS A 2 -16.30 6.88 12.07
N LYS A 3 -15.40 7.04 13.06
CA LYS A 3 -14.10 7.72 12.90
C LYS A 3 -13.14 7.04 11.91
N ARG A 4 -13.21 5.71 11.76
CA ARG A 4 -12.35 4.97 10.81
C ARG A 4 -12.86 5.09 9.37
N GLY A 5 -14.18 5.15 9.17
CA GLY A 5 -14.78 5.42 7.86
C GLY A 5 -14.43 6.82 7.34
N TYR A 6 -14.41 7.83 8.21
CA TYR A 6 -13.97 9.17 7.84
C TYR A 6 -12.49 9.24 7.44
N PHE A 7 -11.62 8.42 8.04
CA PHE A 7 -10.22 8.38 7.63
C PHE A 7 -10.05 7.81 6.21
N LEU A 8 -10.76 6.74 5.85
CA LEU A 8 -10.71 6.22 4.48
C LEU A 8 -11.38 7.14 3.47
N LEU A 9 -12.48 7.80 3.83
CA LEU A 9 -13.09 8.84 3.01
C LEU A 9 -12.13 10.02 2.81
N LEU A 10 -11.39 10.41 3.85
CA LEU A 10 -10.39 11.47 3.78
C LEU A 10 -9.20 11.05 2.89
N VAL A 11 -8.68 9.84 3.04
CA VAL A 11 -7.62 9.30 2.16
C VAL A 11 -8.09 9.23 0.72
N PHE A 12 -9.30 8.72 0.48
CA PHE A 12 -9.91 8.69 -0.85
C PHE A 12 -10.07 10.10 -1.44
N LEU A 13 -10.53 11.06 -0.64
CA LEU A 13 -10.72 12.45 -1.06
C LEU A 13 -9.37 13.15 -1.32
N LEU A 14 -8.32 12.85 -0.55
CA LEU A 14 -6.95 13.32 -0.78
C LEU A 14 -6.34 12.72 -2.06
N ILE A 15 -6.64 11.46 -2.38
CA ILE A 15 -6.26 10.83 -3.64
C ILE A 15 -6.97 11.51 -4.81
N GLN A 16 -8.28 11.75 -4.71
CA GLN A 16 -9.06 12.46 -5.73
C GLN A 16 -8.60 13.91 -5.93
N LEU A 17 -8.26 14.63 -4.86
CA LEU A 17 -7.68 15.97 -4.92
C LEU A 17 -6.31 15.98 -5.62
N SER A 18 -5.45 15.01 -5.30
CA SER A 18 -4.12 14.86 -5.95
C SER A 18 -4.24 14.57 -7.45
N ILE A 19 -5.27 13.83 -7.87
CA ILE A 19 -5.56 13.55 -9.29
C ILE A 19 -6.15 14.77 -9.99
N SER A 20 -6.96 15.57 -9.30
CA SER A 20 -7.57 16.78 -9.87
C SER A 20 -6.54 17.89 -10.11
N SER A 21 -5.52 17.99 -9.25
CA SER A 21 -4.41 18.96 -9.40
C SER A 21 -3.53 18.67 -10.62
N SER A 22 -3.39 17.41 -11.05
CA SER A 22 -2.54 17.07 -12.20
C SER A 22 -3.23 17.29 -13.55
N THR A 23 -4.56 17.38 -13.59
CA THR A 23 -5.30 17.74 -14.82
C THR A 23 -5.51 19.24 -15.00
N ALA A 24 -5.31 20.06 -13.96
CA ALA A 24 -5.55 21.51 -14.00
C ALA A 24 -4.34 22.34 -14.42
N GLN A 25 -3.17 21.72 -14.56
CA GLN A 25 -1.99 22.36 -15.13
C GLN A 25 -1.66 21.62 -16.43
N VAL A 26 -2.26 22.05 -17.55
CA VAL A 26 -1.46 22.09 -18.78
C VAL A 26 -0.23 22.87 -18.37
N PRO A 27 0.99 22.29 -18.40
CA PRO A 27 2.17 23.08 -18.14
C PRO A 27 2.10 24.23 -19.13
N GLN A 28 1.78 25.44 -18.65
CA GLN A 28 2.26 26.61 -19.35
C GLN A 28 3.75 26.38 -19.34
N ALA A 29 4.29 26.01 -20.51
CA ALA A 29 5.70 25.76 -20.68
C ALA A 29 6.41 26.84 -19.88
N PRO A 30 7.23 26.48 -18.88
CA PRO A 30 7.88 27.45 -18.02
C PRO A 30 8.45 28.50 -18.96
N GLY A 31 7.97 29.75 -18.85
CA GLY A 31 8.35 30.81 -19.78
C GLY A 31 9.86 30.77 -19.82
N MET A 32 10.40 30.33 -20.97
CA MET A 32 11.76 29.78 -21.00
C MET A 32 12.68 30.84 -20.41
N PRO A 33 13.39 30.55 -19.30
CA PRO A 33 14.34 31.49 -18.74
C PRO A 33 15.45 31.63 -19.78
N GLY A 34 15.37 32.68 -20.60
CA GLY A 34 16.36 33.06 -21.62
C GLY A 34 16.96 31.88 -22.35
N VAL A 35 16.30 31.39 -23.41
CA VAL A 35 17.02 30.63 -24.45
C VAL A 35 17.97 31.60 -25.13
N SER A 36 19.16 31.73 -24.55
CA SER A 36 20.34 32.31 -25.18
C SER A 36 21.23 31.19 -25.73
N GLY A 37 20.60 30.14 -26.26
CA GLY A 37 21.29 29.13 -27.07
C GLY A 37 21.33 29.59 -28.52
N GLU A 38 22.40 29.27 -29.23
CA GLU A 38 22.51 29.52 -30.67
C GLU A 38 21.28 28.94 -31.38
N ILE A 39 20.59 29.81 -32.12
CA ILE A 39 19.48 29.41 -32.96
C ILE A 39 20.10 28.70 -34.15
N ASP A 40 19.68 27.47 -34.39
CA ASP A 40 20.08 26.74 -35.58
C ASP A 40 19.52 27.48 -36.82
N GLU A 41 20.41 27.99 -37.68
CA GLU A 41 20.05 28.83 -38.82
C GLU A 41 19.21 28.09 -39.88
N GLU A 42 19.27 26.75 -39.95
CA GLU A 42 18.48 25.96 -40.90
C GLU A 42 17.05 25.73 -40.42
N THR A 43 16.85 25.52 -39.13
CA THR A 43 15.54 25.14 -38.56
C THR A 43 14.82 26.28 -37.86
N GLY A 44 15.51 27.35 -37.49
CA GLY A 44 14.95 28.52 -36.80
C GLY A 44 14.46 28.22 -35.38
N LEU A 45 14.82 27.06 -34.83
CA LEU A 45 14.46 26.60 -33.50
C LEU A 45 15.73 26.48 -32.63
N PRO A 46 15.62 26.63 -31.30
CA PRO A 46 16.72 26.34 -30.40
C PRO A 46 17.17 24.88 -30.54
N GLU A 47 18.48 24.63 -30.54
CA GLU A 47 19.06 23.28 -30.71
C GLU A 47 18.51 22.27 -29.67
N GLU A 48 18.20 22.75 -28.46
CA GLU A 48 17.56 21.95 -27.40
C GLU A 48 16.13 21.51 -27.75
N PHE A 49 15.41 22.33 -28.52
CA PHE A 49 14.04 22.04 -28.95
C PHE A 49 14.02 20.95 -30.03
N ALA A 50 14.98 20.96 -30.95
CA ALA A 50 15.17 19.89 -31.94
C ALA A 50 15.54 18.55 -31.28
N LYS A 51 16.36 18.59 -30.21
CA LYS A 51 16.62 17.40 -29.37
C LYS A 51 15.34 16.91 -28.68
N PHE A 52 14.53 17.82 -28.13
CA PHE A 52 13.27 17.48 -27.48
C PHE A 52 12.24 16.87 -28.45
N GLN A 53 12.15 17.40 -29.67
CA GLN A 53 11.24 16.91 -30.70
C GLN A 53 11.66 15.55 -31.25
N LYS A 54 12.96 15.34 -31.49
CA LYS A 54 13.50 14.01 -31.84
C LYS A 54 13.34 12.98 -30.72
N ILE A 55 13.44 13.40 -29.46
CA ILE A 55 13.15 12.52 -28.31
C ILE A 55 11.66 12.23 -28.27
N SER A 56 10.78 13.23 -28.46
CA SER A 56 9.32 13.07 -28.49
C SER A 56 8.82 12.16 -29.61
N GLU A 57 9.43 12.20 -30.79
CA GLU A 57 9.04 11.35 -31.93
C GLU A 57 9.55 9.90 -31.80
N ASN A 58 10.58 9.65 -30.97
CA ASN A 58 11.09 8.31 -30.64
C ASN A 58 10.56 7.76 -29.30
N LEU A 59 9.80 8.55 -28.54
CA LEU A 59 9.27 8.22 -27.21
C LEU A 59 7.98 7.38 -27.23
N THR A 60 7.60 6.81 -28.38
CA THR A 60 6.49 5.85 -28.46
C THR A 60 6.77 4.54 -27.73
N ASP A 61 8.02 4.27 -27.35
CA ASP A 61 8.38 3.17 -26.45
C ASP A 61 8.13 3.56 -24.98
N ASP A 62 7.14 2.91 -24.37
CA ASP A 62 6.81 3.04 -22.94
C ASP A 62 8.03 2.87 -22.02
N GLU A 63 9.02 2.06 -22.45
CA GLU A 63 10.27 1.84 -21.73
C GLU A 63 11.13 3.12 -21.64
N ILE A 64 11.24 3.88 -22.73
CA ILE A 64 12.04 5.12 -22.77
C ILE A 64 11.38 6.19 -21.89
N ARG A 65 10.06 6.27 -21.90
CA ARG A 65 9.31 7.20 -21.05
C ARG A 65 9.45 6.86 -19.57
N ALA A 66 9.44 5.57 -19.22
CA ALA A 66 9.68 5.11 -17.85
C ALA A 66 11.11 5.46 -17.39
N GLU A 67 12.11 5.24 -18.24
CA GLU A 67 13.51 5.58 -17.95
C GLU A 67 13.71 7.09 -17.77
N TYR A 68 13.08 7.91 -18.62
CA TYR A 68 13.12 9.37 -18.47
C TYR A 68 12.50 9.85 -17.16
N LEU A 69 11.34 9.30 -16.78
CA LEU A 69 10.71 9.63 -15.50
C LEU A 69 11.60 9.20 -14.33
N ARG A 70 12.25 8.04 -14.41
CA ARG A 70 13.21 7.57 -13.41
C ARG A 70 14.34 8.57 -13.22
N GLN A 71 14.96 9.02 -14.31
CA GLN A 71 16.04 10.02 -14.27
C GLN A 71 15.60 11.36 -13.69
N GLN A 72 14.36 11.81 -13.98
CA GLN A 72 13.85 13.05 -13.40
C GLN A 72 13.61 12.94 -11.89
N TRP A 73 13.09 11.80 -11.42
CA TRP A 73 12.95 11.54 -9.98
C TRP A 73 14.31 11.49 -9.29
N GLU A 74 15.28 10.82 -9.89
CA GLU A 74 16.66 10.75 -9.40
C GLU A 74 17.27 12.15 -9.23
N LYS A 75 17.14 13.02 -10.24
CA LYS A 75 17.58 14.42 -10.15
C LYS A 75 16.88 15.20 -9.04
N ILE A 76 15.58 15.00 -8.83
CA ILE A 76 14.83 15.66 -7.74
C ILE A 76 15.37 15.20 -6.37
N ILE A 77 15.73 13.93 -6.26
CA ILE A 77 16.26 13.33 -5.02
C ILE A 77 17.69 13.79 -4.76
N GLU A 78 18.55 13.81 -5.77
CA GLU A 78 19.93 14.30 -5.66
C GLU A 78 19.99 15.78 -5.27
N ASN A 79 19.10 16.60 -5.83
CA ASN A 79 19.06 18.03 -5.50
C ASN A 79 18.52 18.33 -4.10
N ASN A 80 17.89 17.36 -3.43
CA ASN A 80 17.37 17.54 -2.08
C ASN A 80 18.24 16.79 -1.06
N LEU A 81 19.02 17.55 -0.28
CA LEU A 81 19.96 17.01 0.72
C LEU A 81 19.32 16.02 1.71
N VAL A 82 18.06 16.24 2.10
CA VAL A 82 17.34 15.33 3.01
C VAL A 82 16.99 14.02 2.30
N MET A 83 16.47 14.09 1.07
CA MET A 83 16.11 12.90 0.31
C MET A 83 17.33 12.07 -0.08
N SER A 84 18.44 12.72 -0.46
CA SER A 84 19.71 12.07 -0.72
C SER A 84 20.24 11.33 0.51
N ALA A 85 20.19 11.96 1.70
CA ALA A 85 20.60 11.30 2.95
C ALA A 85 19.74 10.07 3.28
N VAL A 86 18.41 10.17 3.11
CA VAL A 86 17.49 9.04 3.30
C VAL A 86 17.77 7.93 2.28
N HIS A 87 17.99 8.28 1.02
CA HIS A 87 18.30 7.34 -0.05
C HIS A 87 19.56 6.54 0.24
N ASN A 88 20.66 7.23 0.59
CA ASN A 88 21.94 6.60 0.94
C ASN A 88 21.79 5.68 2.17
N THR A 89 21.08 6.15 3.20
CA THR A 89 20.81 5.33 4.40
C THR A 89 20.06 4.06 4.05
N PHE A 90 19.05 4.15 3.18
CA PHE A 90 18.24 3.01 2.76
C PHE A 90 19.00 2.04 1.85
N GLN A 91 19.91 2.54 1.00
CA GLN A 91 20.84 1.69 0.25
C GLN A 91 21.79 0.92 1.17
N GLU A 92 22.32 1.54 2.23
CA GLU A 92 23.19 0.86 3.19
C GLU A 92 22.49 -0.29 3.94
N ILE A 93 21.19 -0.16 4.20
CA ILE A 93 20.37 -1.19 4.86
C ILE A 93 19.57 -2.05 3.87
N ASP A 94 20.02 -2.17 2.62
CA ASP A 94 19.33 -2.95 1.57
C ASP A 94 18.98 -4.39 2.02
N ILE A 95 19.84 -5.02 2.82
CA ILE A 95 19.56 -6.35 3.38
C ILE A 95 18.25 -6.41 4.20
N VAL A 96 17.91 -5.33 4.90
CA VAL A 96 16.66 -5.22 5.67
C VAL A 96 15.46 -5.19 4.72
N PHE A 97 15.58 -4.52 3.57
CA PHE A 97 14.54 -4.48 2.55
C PHE A 97 14.35 -5.85 1.90
N VAL A 98 15.45 -6.54 1.56
CA VAL A 98 15.39 -7.89 1.02
C VAL A 98 14.69 -8.84 2.01
N VAL A 99 15.00 -8.75 3.31
CA VAL A 99 14.40 -9.61 4.33
C VAL A 99 12.93 -9.26 4.61
N LEU A 100 12.58 -7.98 4.75
CA LEU A 100 11.22 -7.58 5.11
C LEU A 100 10.25 -7.58 3.92
N PHE A 101 10.72 -7.15 2.76
CA PHE A 101 9.90 -6.86 1.58
C PHE A 101 10.17 -7.80 0.39
N GLY A 102 11.18 -8.68 0.47
CA GLY A 102 11.51 -9.61 -0.61
C GLY A 102 12.03 -8.93 -1.88
N MET A 103 12.54 -7.70 -1.75
CA MET A 103 13.08 -6.92 -2.86
C MET A 103 14.19 -5.98 -2.39
N HIS A 104 15.13 -5.69 -3.27
CA HIS A 104 16.16 -4.68 -3.03
C HIS A 104 15.54 -3.29 -2.93
N TYR A 105 16.17 -2.43 -2.15
CA TYR A 105 15.80 -1.04 -2.05
C TYR A 105 16.03 -0.35 -3.40
N GLU A 106 14.94 0.14 -3.97
CA GLU A 106 14.95 0.92 -5.19
C GLU A 106 13.85 1.96 -5.07
N ILE A 107 14.16 3.24 -5.34
CA ILE A 107 13.14 4.29 -5.30
C ILE A 107 12.18 4.07 -6.47
N SER A 108 11.11 3.35 -6.17
CA SER A 108 10.05 3.02 -7.10
C SER A 108 8.70 3.14 -6.41
N LEU A 109 7.68 3.50 -7.19
CA LEU A 109 6.31 3.50 -6.68
C LEU A 109 5.85 2.09 -6.28
N THR A 110 6.40 1.06 -6.94
CA THR A 110 6.18 -0.34 -6.60
C THR A 110 6.65 -0.64 -5.17
N LEU A 111 7.90 -0.30 -4.82
CA LEU A 111 8.42 -0.52 -3.47
C LEU A 111 7.57 0.23 -2.43
N PHE A 112 7.17 1.47 -2.73
CA PHE A 112 6.28 2.23 -1.85
C PHE A 112 4.97 1.49 -1.56
N PHE A 113 4.31 0.95 -2.59
CA PHE A 113 3.08 0.16 -2.40
C PHE A 113 3.33 -1.18 -1.70
N VAL A 114 4.46 -1.84 -1.94
CA VAL A 114 4.84 -3.05 -1.20
C VAL A 114 4.97 -2.75 0.29
N ILE A 115 5.68 -1.69 0.67
CA ILE A 115 5.82 -1.26 2.07
C ILE A 115 4.46 -0.93 2.68
N LEU A 116 3.60 -0.21 1.95
CA LEU A 116 2.25 0.13 2.41
C LEU A 116 1.40 -1.12 2.67
N LEU A 117 1.35 -2.05 1.71
CA LEU A 117 0.62 -3.32 1.84
C LEU A 117 1.18 -4.15 3.00
N TRP A 118 2.49 -4.21 3.12
CA TRP A 118 3.19 -4.90 4.20
C TRP A 118 2.77 -4.34 5.57
N ILE A 119 2.79 -3.02 5.75
CA ILE A 119 2.37 -2.36 7.01
C ILE A 119 0.90 -2.66 7.32
N ILE A 120 0.02 -2.59 6.33
CA ILE A 120 -1.41 -2.87 6.53
C ILE A 120 -1.61 -4.31 7.04
N ILE A 121 -0.96 -5.29 6.39
CA ILE A 121 -1.05 -6.70 6.78
C ILE A 121 -0.43 -6.91 8.17
N ALA A 122 0.75 -6.34 8.42
CA ALA A 122 1.45 -6.43 9.71
C ALA A 122 0.62 -5.86 10.88
N LEU A 123 -0.14 -4.78 10.65
CA LEU A 123 -0.98 -4.16 11.67
C LEU A 123 -2.31 -4.91 11.89
N LYS A 124 -2.86 -5.56 10.85
CA LYS A 124 -4.16 -6.25 10.93
C LYS A 124 -4.06 -7.72 11.34
N MET A 125 -2.99 -8.40 10.97
CA MET A 125 -2.80 -9.82 11.29
C MET A 125 -2.73 -10.18 12.78
N PRO A 126 -2.21 -9.34 13.70
CA PRO A 126 -2.18 -9.67 15.12
C PRO A 126 -3.57 -9.91 15.69
N ASP A 127 -4.57 -9.12 15.30
CA ASP A 127 -5.96 -9.28 15.76
C ASP A 127 -6.58 -10.58 15.24
N ILE A 128 -6.29 -10.93 13.98
CA ILE A 128 -6.73 -12.18 13.35
C ILE A 128 -6.07 -13.40 14.01
N ILE A 129 -4.77 -13.34 14.32
CA ILE A 129 -4.10 -14.46 14.98
C ILE A 129 -4.58 -14.62 16.42
N LYS A 130 -4.75 -13.50 17.14
CA LYS A 130 -5.27 -13.50 18.50
C LYS A 130 -6.66 -14.14 18.56
N SER A 131 -7.53 -13.84 17.60
CA SER A 131 -8.88 -14.39 17.51
C SER A 131 -8.90 -15.91 17.27
N LEU A 132 -7.98 -16.40 16.43
CA LEU A 132 -7.88 -17.82 16.08
C LEU A 132 -7.22 -18.66 17.17
N THR A 133 -6.07 -18.20 17.68
CA THR A 133 -5.17 -18.99 18.53
C THR A 133 -5.35 -18.77 20.03
N LYS A 134 -6.07 -17.72 20.45
CA LYS A 134 -6.19 -17.27 21.85
C LYS A 134 -4.84 -16.95 22.52
N LEU A 135 -3.77 -16.72 21.74
CA LEU A 135 -2.49 -16.32 22.29
C LEU A 135 -2.55 -14.91 22.89
N SER A 136 -1.61 -14.61 23.79
CA SER A 136 -1.45 -13.25 24.28
C SER A 136 -1.00 -12.30 23.16
N THR A 137 -1.13 -10.98 23.37
CA THR A 137 -0.88 -9.99 22.32
C THR A 137 0.55 -10.06 21.76
N LEU A 138 1.57 -10.28 22.60
CA LEU A 138 2.97 -10.26 22.16
C LEU A 138 3.34 -11.45 21.25
N PRO A 139 3.07 -12.72 21.61
CA PRO A 139 3.27 -13.86 20.70
C PRO A 139 2.43 -13.76 19.42
N SER A 140 1.19 -13.26 19.53
CA SER A 140 0.32 -13.08 18.36
C SER A 140 0.93 -12.07 17.38
N PHE A 141 1.50 -10.98 17.90
CA PHE A 141 2.21 -9.99 17.09
C PHE A 141 3.46 -10.57 16.44
N ALA A 142 4.27 -11.34 17.19
CA ALA A 142 5.48 -11.99 16.65
C ALA A 142 5.15 -12.95 15.49
N ILE A 143 4.11 -13.78 15.64
CA ILE A 143 3.64 -14.68 14.58
C ILE A 143 3.06 -13.86 13.41
N ALA A 144 2.32 -12.79 13.71
CA ALA A 144 1.70 -11.93 12.71
C ALA A 144 2.71 -11.19 11.84
N MET A 145 3.87 -10.83 12.38
CA MET A 145 4.97 -10.23 11.62
C MET A 145 5.60 -11.21 10.62
N GLY A 146 5.58 -12.52 10.92
CA GLY A 146 6.09 -13.55 10.01
C GLY A 146 5.27 -13.68 8.72
N ILE A 147 3.95 -13.45 8.78
CA ILE A 147 3.04 -13.60 7.63
C ILE A 147 3.35 -12.62 6.49
N PRO A 148 3.39 -11.29 6.68
CA PRO A 148 3.71 -10.35 5.61
C PRO A 148 5.14 -10.55 5.10
N ILE A 149 6.09 -10.97 5.95
CA ILE A 149 7.44 -11.35 5.50
C ILE A 149 7.36 -12.54 4.54
N ILE A 150 6.68 -13.62 4.89
CA ILE A 150 6.50 -14.80 4.02
C ILE A 150 5.84 -14.39 2.69
N LEU A 151 4.76 -13.59 2.75
CA LEU A 151 4.07 -13.09 1.56
C LEU A 151 4.96 -12.22 0.66
N ALA A 152 5.84 -11.43 1.27
CA ALA A 152 6.80 -10.60 0.55
C ALA A 152 7.88 -11.45 -0.13
N GLN A 153 8.42 -12.46 0.58
CA GLN A 153 9.43 -13.38 0.04
C GLN A 153 8.93 -14.19 -1.16
N ILE A 154 7.64 -14.57 -1.18
CA ILE A 154 7.01 -15.22 -2.34
C ILE A 154 6.54 -14.23 -3.43
N GLN A 155 6.90 -12.95 -3.31
CA GLN A 155 6.60 -11.87 -4.25
C GLN A 155 5.10 -11.56 -4.45
N VAL A 156 4.22 -12.04 -3.56
CA VAL A 156 2.78 -11.76 -3.66
C VAL A 156 2.52 -10.26 -3.48
N LEU A 157 3.19 -9.62 -2.52
CA LEU A 157 3.03 -8.17 -2.31
C LEU A 157 3.51 -7.36 -3.52
N ARG A 158 4.62 -7.76 -4.12
CA ARG A 158 5.16 -7.14 -5.34
C ARG A 158 4.17 -7.24 -6.49
N TYR A 159 3.61 -8.43 -6.73
CA TYR A 159 2.60 -8.63 -7.77
C TYR A 159 1.39 -7.69 -7.59
N PHE A 160 0.86 -7.58 -6.38
CA PHE A 160 -0.24 -6.65 -6.09
C PHE A 160 0.17 -5.18 -6.26
N ALA A 161 1.38 -4.81 -5.82
CA ALA A 161 1.90 -3.46 -5.99
C ALA A 161 2.06 -3.10 -7.48
N GLU A 162 2.63 -3.98 -8.30
CA GLU A 162 2.76 -3.78 -9.74
C GLU A 162 1.41 -3.66 -10.43
N LEU A 163 0.41 -4.46 -10.03
CA LEU A 163 -0.95 -4.29 -10.51
C LEU A 163 -1.48 -2.89 -10.15
N LEU A 164 -1.34 -2.45 -8.90
CA LEU A 164 -1.78 -1.11 -8.48
C LEU A 164 -1.09 0.00 -9.27
N VAL A 165 0.21 -0.11 -9.49
CA VAL A 165 0.99 0.86 -10.29
C VAL A 165 0.49 0.87 -11.73
N LYS A 166 0.34 -0.29 -12.38
CA LYS A 166 -0.21 -0.42 -13.73
C LYS A 166 -1.60 0.19 -13.83
N PHE A 167 -2.46 -0.06 -12.83
CA PHE A 167 -3.80 0.50 -12.77
C PHE A 167 -3.80 2.04 -12.59
N LEU A 168 -2.89 2.58 -11.79
CA LEU A 168 -2.76 4.02 -11.57
C LEU A 168 -2.24 4.78 -12.81
N PHE A 169 -1.30 4.18 -13.55
CA PHE A 169 -0.67 4.80 -14.71
C PHE A 169 -1.30 4.43 -16.05
N TYR A 170 -2.39 3.67 -16.08
CA TYR A 170 -3.14 3.40 -17.31
C TYR A 170 -3.79 4.70 -17.82
N GLN A 171 -3.02 5.47 -18.60
CA GLN A 171 -3.25 6.90 -18.83
C GLN A 171 -4.39 7.16 -19.82
N GLU A 172 -4.66 6.24 -20.74
CA GLU A 172 -5.49 6.48 -21.92
C GLU A 172 -6.99 6.20 -21.75
N ALA A 173 -7.41 5.51 -20.69
CA ALA A 173 -8.83 5.25 -20.47
C ALA A 173 -9.27 5.81 -19.11
N ALA A 174 -10.04 6.91 -19.13
CA ALA A 174 -10.80 7.34 -17.96
C ALA A 174 -11.61 6.18 -17.34
N LEU A 175 -12.04 5.24 -18.19
CA LEU A 175 -12.65 3.96 -17.80
C LEU A 175 -11.72 3.07 -16.97
N ALA A 176 -10.43 2.94 -17.32
CA ALA A 176 -9.48 2.14 -16.53
C ALA A 176 -9.27 2.72 -15.13
N ARG A 177 -9.23 4.06 -14.99
CA ARG A 177 -9.17 4.72 -13.68
C ARG A 177 -10.45 4.49 -12.87
N PHE A 178 -11.60 4.51 -13.53
CA PHE A 178 -12.88 4.17 -12.90
C PHE A 178 -12.91 2.72 -12.42
N PHE A 179 -12.47 1.76 -13.24
CA PHE A 179 -12.35 0.36 -12.85
C PHE A 179 -11.32 0.15 -11.73
N ALA A 180 -10.18 0.84 -11.75
CA ALA A 180 -9.20 0.82 -10.67
C ALA A 180 -9.81 1.33 -9.35
N ALA A 181 -10.57 2.43 -9.40
CA ALA A 181 -11.29 2.94 -8.24
C ALA A 181 -12.34 1.94 -7.74
N ILE A 182 -13.05 1.24 -8.64
CA ILE A 182 -13.96 0.15 -8.27
C ILE A 182 -13.20 -0.99 -7.60
N VAL A 183 -12.08 -1.45 -8.16
CA VAL A 183 -11.29 -2.56 -7.59
C VAL A 183 -10.77 -2.20 -6.20
N ILE A 184 -10.20 -1.00 -6.02
CA ILE A 184 -9.76 -0.51 -4.71
C ILE A 184 -10.94 -0.45 -3.74
N PHE A 185 -12.09 0.07 -4.18
CA PHE A 185 -13.30 0.13 -3.38
C PHE A 185 -13.81 -1.27 -3.00
N LEU A 186 -13.75 -2.23 -3.91
CA LEU A 186 -14.14 -3.62 -3.70
C LEU A 186 -13.19 -4.32 -2.71
N VAL A 187 -11.88 -4.09 -2.82
CA VAL A 187 -10.88 -4.56 -1.85
C VAL A 187 -11.18 -3.98 -0.46
N ILE A 188 -11.50 -2.68 -0.37
CA ILE A 188 -11.90 -2.05 0.90
C ILE A 188 -13.17 -2.70 1.46
N ILE A 189 -14.19 -2.94 0.63
CA ILE A 189 -15.42 -3.64 1.04
C ILE A 189 -15.10 -5.05 1.55
N ILE A 190 -14.27 -5.82 0.85
CA ILE A 190 -13.87 -7.17 1.28
C ILE A 190 -13.18 -7.12 2.63
N ILE A 191 -12.23 -6.18 2.82
CA ILE A 191 -11.54 -6.01 4.10
C ILE A 191 -12.55 -5.70 5.22
N TYR A 192 -13.53 -4.83 4.96
CA TYR A 192 -14.57 -4.51 5.94
C TYR A 192 -15.50 -5.68 6.25
N ALA A 193 -15.96 -6.40 5.22
CA ALA A 193 -16.82 -7.56 5.37
C ALA A 193 -16.11 -8.67 6.15
N LEU A 194 -14.82 -8.88 5.90
CA LEU A 194 -14.00 -9.81 6.67
C LEU A 194 -13.84 -9.34 8.13
N GLU A 195 -13.65 -8.05 8.39
CA GLU A 195 -13.56 -7.51 9.76
C GLU A 195 -14.87 -7.79 10.55
N GLU A 196 -16.03 -7.60 9.93
CA GLU A 196 -17.34 -7.86 10.54
C GLU A 196 -17.60 -9.36 10.78
N GLN A 197 -17.35 -10.21 9.78
CA GLN A 197 -17.49 -11.67 9.94
C GLN A 197 -16.57 -12.22 11.02
N ILE A 198 -15.32 -11.74 11.09
CA ILE A 198 -14.38 -12.15 12.13
C ILE A 198 -14.87 -11.68 13.51
N ALA A 199 -15.38 -10.46 13.62
CA ALA A 199 -15.92 -9.92 14.88
C ALA A 199 -17.16 -10.68 15.36
N GLU A 200 -18.10 -11.01 14.47
CA GLU A 200 -19.28 -11.81 14.81
C GLU A 200 -18.91 -13.22 15.22
N TYR A 201 -18.01 -13.88 14.47
CA TYR A 201 -17.52 -15.21 14.80
C TYR A 201 -16.84 -15.24 16.18
N LEU A 202 -16.07 -14.21 16.51
CA LEU A 202 -15.46 -14.04 17.83
C LEU A 202 -16.50 -13.92 18.94
N LYS A 203 -17.50 -13.05 18.74
CA LYS A 203 -18.56 -12.84 19.72
C LYS A 203 -19.36 -14.12 19.98
N GLN A 204 -19.72 -14.85 18.93
CA GLN A 204 -20.41 -16.14 19.07
C GLN A 204 -19.58 -17.16 19.84
N LYS A 205 -18.26 -17.17 19.63
CA LYS A 205 -17.33 -18.08 20.34
C LYS A 205 -17.18 -17.71 21.82
N GLU A 206 -17.21 -16.43 22.18
CA GLU A 206 -17.26 -15.99 23.59
C GLU A 206 -18.58 -16.38 24.26
N GLU A 207 -19.72 -16.13 23.61
CA GLU A 207 -21.04 -16.52 24.15
C GLU A 207 -21.17 -18.05 24.31
N GLN A 208 -20.60 -18.84 23.40
CA GLN A 208 -20.57 -20.29 23.53
C GLN A 208 -19.71 -20.74 24.72
N LYS A 209 -18.55 -20.11 24.93
CA LYS A 209 -17.71 -20.39 26.09
C LYS A 209 -18.40 -20.06 27.41
N GLU A 210 -19.03 -18.90 27.52
CA GLU A 210 -19.77 -18.52 28.74
C GLU A 210 -20.88 -19.53 29.03
N LYS A 211 -21.62 -19.97 28.01
CA LYS A 211 -22.64 -21.01 28.14
C LYS A 211 -22.05 -22.37 28.55
N GLU A 212 -20.87 -22.73 28.06
CA GLU A 212 -20.17 -23.96 28.45
C GLU A 212 -19.68 -23.89 29.90
N GLU A 213 -19.11 -22.76 30.32
CA GLU A 213 -18.66 -22.51 31.69
C GLU A 213 -19.84 -22.50 32.66
N GLU A 214 -20.97 -21.88 32.32
CA GLU A 214 -22.19 -21.94 33.12
C GLU A 214 -22.72 -23.37 33.23
N LYS A 215 -22.77 -24.12 32.13
CA LYS A 215 -23.18 -25.54 32.16
C LYS A 215 -22.26 -26.37 33.03
N PHE A 216 -20.96 -26.10 33.01
CA PHE A 216 -19.97 -26.77 33.84
C PHE A 216 -20.17 -26.44 35.33
N HIS A 217 -20.33 -25.16 35.68
CA HIS A 217 -20.62 -24.72 37.05
C HIS A 217 -21.93 -25.31 37.58
N ARG A 218 -23.00 -25.32 36.77
CA ARG A 218 -24.28 -25.97 37.13
C ARG A 218 -24.10 -27.47 37.38
N LYS A 219 -23.30 -28.17 36.57
CA LYS A 219 -22.99 -29.60 36.78
C LYS A 219 -22.24 -29.83 38.10
N ILE A 220 -21.27 -28.97 38.43
CA ILE A 220 -20.54 -29.04 39.70
C ILE A 220 -21.48 -28.79 40.88
N LEU A 221 -22.28 -27.73 40.84
CA LEU A 221 -23.25 -27.39 41.89
C LEU A 221 -24.25 -28.53 42.11
N LYS A 222 -24.77 -29.13 41.04
CA LYS A 222 -25.70 -30.26 41.13
C LYS A 222 -25.05 -31.47 41.84
N LYS A 223 -23.81 -31.82 41.49
CA LYS A 223 -23.06 -32.89 42.16
C LYS A 223 -22.80 -32.61 43.64
N ILE A 224 -22.50 -31.35 44.00
CA ILE A 224 -22.31 -30.95 45.40
C ILE A 224 -23.62 -31.07 46.18
N VAL A 225 -24.74 -30.61 45.62
CA VAL A 225 -26.07 -30.72 46.26
C VAL A 225 -26.46 -32.18 46.46
N GLU A 226 -26.31 -33.04 45.44
CA GLU A 226 -26.58 -34.48 45.55
C GLU A 226 -25.73 -35.16 46.63
N ALA A 227 -24.46 -34.78 46.76
CA ALA A 227 -23.56 -35.31 47.80
C ALA A 227 -23.95 -34.87 49.22
N ILE A 228 -24.57 -33.69 49.37
CA ILE A 228 -25.06 -33.18 50.65
C ILE A 228 -26.43 -33.78 51.01
N SER A 229 -27.35 -33.91 50.05
CA SER A 229 -28.71 -34.42 50.29
C SER A 229 -28.82 -35.94 50.42
N GLY A 230 -27.79 -36.68 49.96
CA GLY A 230 -27.70 -38.13 50.11
C GLY A 230 -27.11 -38.61 51.43
N ARG A 231 -26.80 -37.69 52.35
CA ARG A 231 -26.53 -37.96 53.78
C ARG A 231 -27.72 -37.53 54.61
#